data_AF-A0A924C8E2-F1
#
_entry.id   AF-A0A924C8E2-F1
#
_cell.length_a   1.000
_cell.length_b   1.000
_cell.length_c   1.000
_cell.angle_alpha   90.00
_cell.angle_beta   90.00
_cell.angle_gamma   90.00
#
_symmetry.space_group_name_H-M   'P 1'
#
loop_
_entity.id
_entity.type
_entity.pdbx_description
1 polymer ?
#
loop_
_entity_poly.entity_id
_entity_poly.type
_entity_poly.pdbx_seq_one_letter_code
_entity_poly.pdbx_strand_id
1 'polypeptide(L)'
;MSANSNTLSDIAISTEELLGPPRVDLVGIGMMLLVAIVVGFLSSIGVVIFAFLSLGTFSLGSGISPILLAMITFFALTMSNMLYLWSAKGIFPHIYTGSRTTYLHASVFSIILYIAIAPLYLIVNSMVIDGSGILIAYIAHVLLNIFGLEIIVSILSNYRYSLLSIYSSIVSLILTASILFLVYIQTHSDSSNALFVLLGLSMLAFIVAIFVTFFIRYCYYRSYIASGYDPIGDVFAQVERDAKLSEKEVEKQLFAK
;
A
#
# COMPACT_ATOMS: atom_id res chain seq x y z
N MET A 1 10.11 38.00 -32.65
CA MET A 1 10.78 36.68 -32.85
C MET A 1 11.39 36.30 -31.50
N SER A 2 10.98 35.28 -30.75
CA SER A 2 10.13 34.11 -30.99
C SER A 2 9.37 33.85 -29.69
N ALA A 3 8.05 33.71 -29.77
CA ALA A 3 7.24 33.15 -28.69
C ALA A 3 7.65 31.68 -28.50
N ASN A 4 7.98 31.29 -27.28
CA ASN A 4 8.16 29.88 -26.94
C ASN A 4 6.92 29.46 -26.12
N SER A 5 5.92 28.98 -26.86
CA SER A 5 4.67 28.43 -26.36
C SER A 5 4.93 27.05 -25.74
N ASN A 6 5.27 27.01 -24.46
CA ASN A 6 5.14 25.79 -23.67
C ASN A 6 3.68 25.66 -23.20
N THR A 7 2.78 25.36 -24.14
CA THR A 7 1.34 25.15 -23.92
C THR A 7 1.04 23.71 -23.49
N LEU A 8 1.73 23.17 -22.48
CA LEU A 8 1.46 21.82 -21.95
C LEU A 8 1.64 21.67 -20.43
N SER A 9 1.95 22.74 -19.66
CA SER A 9 2.19 22.61 -18.22
C SER A 9 1.10 23.16 -17.30
N ASP A 10 0.10 23.86 -17.82
CA ASP A 10 -1.00 24.38 -16.99
C ASP A 10 -2.34 24.08 -17.67
N ILE A 11 -2.72 22.79 -17.67
CA ILE A 11 -4.16 22.49 -17.65
C ILE A 11 -4.58 22.90 -16.25
N ALA A 12 -5.03 24.14 -16.10
CA ALA A 12 -5.78 24.58 -14.93
C ALA A 12 -7.04 23.71 -14.88
N ILE A 13 -6.94 22.60 -14.16
CA ILE A 13 -8.04 21.69 -13.84
C ILE A 13 -9.10 22.57 -13.19
N SER A 14 -10.29 22.64 -13.79
CA SER A 14 -11.36 23.48 -13.27
C SER A 14 -11.67 23.03 -11.84
N THR A 15 -11.94 24.00 -10.97
CA THR A 15 -12.23 23.76 -9.54
C THR A 15 -13.38 22.79 -9.29
N GLU A 16 -14.20 22.48 -10.31
CA GLU A 16 -15.24 21.43 -10.28
C GLU A 16 -14.70 20.02 -10.58
N GLU A 17 -13.68 19.85 -11.41
CA GLU A 17 -13.04 18.53 -11.63
C GLU A 17 -12.28 18.04 -10.38
N LEU A 18 -11.93 18.96 -9.47
CA LEU A 18 -11.33 18.67 -8.17
C LEU A 18 -12.37 18.22 -7.11
N LEU A 19 -13.68 18.30 -7.40
CA LEU A 19 -14.72 18.13 -6.39
C LEU A 19 -15.32 16.71 -6.29
N GLY A 20 -14.99 15.80 -7.20
CA GLY A 20 -15.52 14.43 -7.22
C GLY A 20 -14.51 13.35 -6.80
N PRO A 21 -14.97 12.10 -6.60
CA PRO A 21 -14.12 10.98 -6.23
C PRO A 21 -13.00 10.70 -7.24
N PRO A 22 -11.91 10.06 -6.79
CA PRO A 22 -10.78 9.75 -7.66
C PRO A 22 -11.25 8.96 -8.89
N ARG A 23 -10.93 9.49 -10.07
CA ARG A 23 -11.25 8.83 -11.33
C ARG A 23 -10.40 7.57 -11.46
N VAL A 24 -11.06 6.41 -11.37
CA VAL A 24 -10.45 5.10 -11.58
C VAL A 24 -11.20 4.44 -12.73
N ASP A 25 -10.47 4.06 -13.77
CA ASP A 25 -10.97 3.39 -14.96
C ASP A 25 -10.40 1.97 -15.07
N LEU A 26 -11.03 1.12 -15.89
CA LEU A 26 -10.60 -0.27 -16.03
C LEU A 26 -9.18 -0.39 -16.60
N VAL A 27 -8.76 0.53 -17.47
CA VAL A 27 -7.39 0.56 -18.00
C VAL A 27 -6.41 0.87 -16.87
N GLY A 28 -6.70 1.87 -16.05
CA GLY A 28 -5.90 2.19 -14.86
C GLY A 28 -5.81 1.02 -13.86
N ILE A 29 -6.89 0.27 -13.62
CA ILE A 29 -6.84 -0.96 -12.81
C ILE A 29 -5.91 -1.99 -13.45
N GLY A 30 -6.01 -2.20 -14.77
CA GLY A 30 -5.14 -3.11 -15.51
C GLY A 30 -3.66 -2.74 -15.42
N MET A 31 -3.36 -1.44 -15.52
CA MET A 31 -1.99 -0.93 -15.36
C MET A 31 -1.48 -1.10 -13.94
N MET A 32 -2.31 -0.84 -12.93
CA MET A 32 -1.94 -1.06 -11.53
C MET A 32 -1.75 -2.54 -11.19
N LEU A 33 -2.51 -3.43 -11.80
CA LEU A 33 -2.29 -4.87 -11.72
C LEU A 33 -0.95 -5.28 -12.31
N LEU A 34 -0.57 -4.71 -13.47
CA LEU A 34 0.74 -4.96 -14.07
C LEU A 34 1.86 -4.46 -13.15
N VAL A 35 1.71 -3.28 -12.56
CA VAL A 35 2.62 -2.77 -11.52
C VAL A 35 2.69 -3.72 -10.33
N ALA A 36 1.55 -4.22 -9.84
CA ALA A 36 1.48 -5.15 -8.73
C ALA A 36 2.26 -6.46 -9.01
N ILE A 37 2.13 -6.99 -10.23
CA ILE A 37 2.89 -8.15 -10.69
C ILE A 37 4.38 -7.86 -10.66
N VAL A 38 4.82 -6.75 -11.27
CA VAL A 38 6.24 -6.38 -11.36
C VAL A 38 6.84 -6.10 -9.98
N VAL A 39 6.17 -5.29 -9.18
CA VAL A 39 6.60 -4.93 -7.82
C VAL A 39 6.63 -6.16 -6.91
N GLY A 40 5.57 -6.97 -6.95
CA GLY A 40 5.49 -8.21 -6.18
C GLY A 40 6.59 -9.19 -6.56
N PHE A 41 6.83 -9.38 -7.86
CA PHE A 41 7.90 -10.23 -8.37
C PHE A 41 9.30 -9.73 -7.95
N LEU A 42 9.56 -8.42 -8.06
CA LEU A 42 10.84 -7.84 -7.63
C LEU A 42 11.05 -7.93 -6.12
N SER A 43 10.00 -7.72 -5.32
CA SER A 43 10.04 -7.95 -3.88
C SER A 43 10.43 -9.39 -3.57
N SER A 44 9.73 -10.34 -4.19
CA SER A 44 9.96 -11.77 -4.00
C SER A 44 11.38 -12.19 -4.38
N ILE A 45 11.86 -11.75 -5.55
CA ILE A 45 13.23 -12.04 -6.01
C ILE A 45 14.26 -11.42 -5.07
N GLY A 46 14.03 -10.17 -4.64
CA GLY A 46 14.91 -9.48 -3.70
C GLY A 46 15.08 -10.31 -2.43
N VAL A 47 13.97 -10.75 -1.83
CA VAL A 47 13.99 -11.61 -0.64
C VAL A 47 14.80 -12.90 -0.88
N VAL A 48 14.54 -13.60 -1.98
CA VAL A 48 15.22 -14.87 -2.29
C VAL A 48 16.72 -14.67 -2.54
N ILE A 49 17.11 -13.70 -3.36
CA ILE A 49 18.52 -13.43 -3.69
C ILE A 49 19.28 -13.02 -2.43
N PHE A 50 18.77 -12.07 -1.65
CA PHE A 50 19.45 -11.61 -0.44
C PHE A 50 19.53 -12.71 0.62
N ALA A 51 18.50 -13.55 0.75
CA ALA A 51 18.52 -14.68 1.67
C ALA A 51 19.54 -15.75 1.23
N PHE A 52 19.64 -16.02 -0.07
CA PHE A 52 20.63 -16.94 -0.62
C PHE A 52 22.07 -16.43 -0.44
N LEU A 53 22.32 -15.16 -0.81
CA LEU A 53 23.65 -14.54 -0.72
C LEU A 53 24.14 -14.40 0.73
N SER A 54 23.23 -14.15 1.68
CA SER A 54 23.61 -13.95 3.08
C SER A 54 23.95 -15.26 3.81
N LEU A 55 23.58 -16.42 3.25
CA LEU A 55 23.64 -17.71 3.97
C LEU A 55 24.44 -18.81 3.27
N GLY A 56 24.72 -18.69 1.97
CA GLY A 56 25.48 -19.69 1.20
C GLY A 56 24.73 -21.01 0.94
N THR A 57 23.83 -21.43 1.84
CA THR A 57 22.89 -22.56 1.69
C THR A 57 21.53 -22.20 2.31
N PHE A 58 20.44 -22.34 1.55
CA PHE A 58 19.09 -22.00 2.04
C PHE A 58 18.48 -23.19 2.81
N SER A 59 18.35 -23.06 4.12
CA SER A 59 17.67 -24.03 5.00
C SER A 59 16.82 -23.28 6.01
N LEU A 60 15.51 -23.52 6.04
CA LEU A 60 14.61 -22.97 7.06
C LEU A 60 14.87 -23.56 8.46
N GLY A 61 15.42 -24.79 8.54
CA GLY A 61 15.67 -25.49 9.80
C GLY A 61 17.02 -25.20 10.45
N SER A 62 17.99 -24.63 9.71
CA SER A 62 19.35 -24.38 10.23
C SER A 62 20.03 -23.11 9.70
N GLY A 63 19.44 -22.41 8.73
CA GLY A 63 20.15 -21.40 7.94
C GLY A 63 19.72 -19.96 8.19
N ILE A 64 18.43 -19.64 8.27
CA ILE A 64 18.01 -18.23 8.34
C ILE A 64 17.87 -17.77 9.78
N SER A 65 18.76 -16.89 10.24
CA SER A 65 18.49 -16.10 11.46
C SER A 65 17.17 -15.35 11.26
N PRO A 66 16.15 -15.52 12.12
CA PRO A 66 14.84 -14.89 11.94
C PRO A 66 14.93 -13.36 11.78
N ILE A 67 15.92 -12.76 12.46
CA ILE A 67 16.23 -11.33 12.37
C ILE A 67 16.77 -10.97 10.99
N LEU A 68 17.65 -11.80 10.43
CA LEU A 68 18.20 -11.59 9.10
C LEU A 68 17.09 -11.63 8.04
N LEU A 69 16.14 -12.58 8.14
CA LEU A 69 14.99 -12.62 7.24
C LEU A 69 14.11 -11.37 7.37
N ALA A 70 13.85 -10.93 8.59
CA ALA A 70 13.08 -9.71 8.83
C ALA A 70 13.74 -8.49 8.19
N MET A 71 15.06 -8.37 8.30
CA MET A 71 15.85 -7.28 7.71
C MET A 71 15.84 -7.33 6.18
N ILE A 72 16.05 -8.52 5.59
CA ILE A 72 16.00 -8.72 4.13
C ILE A 72 14.61 -8.36 3.59
N THR A 73 13.56 -8.84 4.28
CA THR A 73 12.16 -8.55 3.92
C THR A 73 11.88 -7.05 3.99
N PHE A 74 12.37 -6.38 5.03
CA PHE A 74 12.26 -4.92 5.15
C PHE A 74 12.87 -4.19 3.96
N PHE A 75 14.11 -4.52 3.56
CA PHE A 75 14.75 -3.86 2.42
C PHE A 75 14.04 -4.14 1.10
N ALA A 76 13.65 -5.40 0.86
CA ALA A 76 12.94 -5.81 -0.35
C ALA A 76 11.58 -5.10 -0.47
N LEU A 77 10.80 -5.05 0.62
CA LEU A 77 9.51 -4.35 0.65
C LEU A 77 9.67 -2.84 0.51
N THR A 78 10.67 -2.24 1.18
CA THR A 78 10.91 -0.80 1.07
C THR A 78 11.22 -0.39 -0.37
N MET A 79 12.10 -1.13 -1.05
CA MET A 79 12.43 -0.89 -2.47
C MET A 79 11.19 -1.06 -3.36
N SER A 80 10.41 -2.11 -3.10
CA SER A 80 9.18 -2.41 -3.83
C SER A 80 8.13 -1.31 -3.66
N ASN A 81 8.00 -0.76 -2.45
CA ASN A 81 7.11 0.37 -2.17
C ASN A 81 7.55 1.63 -2.91
N MET A 82 8.85 1.93 -2.98
CA MET A 82 9.32 3.10 -3.75
C MET A 82 9.00 2.95 -5.23
N LEU A 83 9.18 1.75 -5.80
CA LEU A 83 8.83 1.46 -7.19
C LEU A 83 7.31 1.53 -7.42
N TYR A 84 6.52 1.02 -6.48
CA TYR A 84 5.07 1.12 -6.51
C TYR A 84 4.63 2.59 -6.56
N LEU A 85 5.12 3.43 -5.65
CA LEU A 85 4.78 4.85 -5.60
C LEU A 85 5.19 5.60 -6.86
N TRP A 86 6.35 5.25 -7.43
CA TRP A 86 6.83 5.81 -8.67
C TRP A 86 5.90 5.48 -9.84
N SER A 87 5.52 4.21 -9.95
CA SER A 87 4.63 3.72 -11.01
C SER A 87 3.21 4.26 -10.85
N ALA A 88 2.67 4.25 -9.63
CA ALA A 88 1.33 4.72 -9.31
C ALA A 88 1.16 6.22 -9.62
N LYS A 89 2.19 7.03 -9.32
CA LYS A 89 2.23 8.44 -9.73
C LYS A 89 2.23 8.62 -11.25
N GLY A 90 2.93 7.76 -11.97
CA GLY A 90 2.94 7.79 -13.44
C GLY A 90 1.56 7.47 -14.05
N ILE A 91 0.81 6.55 -13.45
CA ILE A 91 -0.51 6.12 -13.93
C ILE A 91 -1.62 7.09 -13.50
N PHE A 92 -1.59 7.54 -12.24
CA PHE A 92 -2.63 8.40 -11.66
C PHE A 92 -2.06 9.67 -11.02
N PRO A 93 -1.51 10.61 -11.82
CA PRO A 93 -0.87 11.82 -11.30
C PRO A 93 -1.83 12.71 -10.50
N HIS A 94 -3.14 12.68 -10.79
CA HIS A 94 -4.17 13.41 -10.06
C HIS A 94 -4.51 12.82 -8.70
N ILE A 95 -4.24 11.52 -8.48
CA ILE A 95 -4.47 10.84 -7.20
C ILE A 95 -3.23 10.94 -6.31
N TYR A 96 -2.03 10.82 -6.89
CA TYR A 96 -0.76 10.75 -6.14
C TYR A 96 -0.03 12.10 -6.12
N THR A 97 -0.66 13.11 -5.51
CA THR A 97 -0.07 14.43 -5.29
C THR A 97 0.98 14.42 -4.16
N GLY A 98 1.91 15.39 -4.11
CA GLY A 98 2.84 15.51 -2.98
C GLY A 98 3.94 14.44 -2.88
N SER A 99 4.37 13.85 -4.01
CA SER A 99 5.24 12.66 -4.03
C SER A 99 6.43 12.64 -3.05
N ARG A 100 7.15 13.75 -2.81
CA ARG A 100 8.33 13.70 -1.92
C ARG A 100 7.95 13.36 -0.46
N THR A 101 6.87 13.94 0.06
CA THR A 101 6.43 13.69 1.45
C THR A 101 5.86 12.30 1.59
N THR A 102 5.13 11.82 0.58
CA THR A 102 4.59 10.45 0.53
C THR A 102 5.70 9.39 0.59
N TYR A 103 6.80 9.56 -0.17
CA TYR A 103 7.93 8.63 -0.14
C TYR A 103 8.64 8.63 1.21
N LEU A 104 8.79 9.81 1.83
CA LEU A 104 9.38 9.93 3.16
C LEU A 104 8.54 9.17 4.19
N HIS A 105 7.23 9.42 4.23
CA HIS A 105 6.34 8.75 5.19
C HIS A 105 6.22 7.25 4.93
N ALA A 106 6.22 6.80 3.68
CA ALA A 106 6.27 5.37 3.34
C ALA A 106 7.58 4.70 3.82
N SER A 107 8.71 5.40 3.73
CA SER A 107 10.00 4.92 4.22
C SER A 107 10.03 4.85 5.75
N VAL A 108 9.58 5.91 6.43
CA VAL A 108 9.47 5.96 7.90
C VAL A 108 8.55 4.85 8.41
N PHE A 109 7.41 4.63 7.76
CA PHE A 109 6.51 3.55 8.10
C PHE A 109 7.16 2.17 7.96
N SER A 110 7.92 1.94 6.88
CA SER A 110 8.62 0.67 6.69
C SER A 110 9.64 0.41 7.81
N ILE A 111 10.32 1.45 8.29
CA ILE A 111 11.25 1.36 9.44
C ILE A 111 10.49 1.02 10.73
N ILE A 112 9.40 1.74 11.02
CA ILE A 112 8.58 1.51 12.22
C ILE A 112 7.99 0.10 12.21
N LEU A 113 7.47 -0.35 11.06
CA LEU A 113 6.92 -1.69 10.90
C LEU A 113 8.00 -2.76 11.12
N TYR A 114 9.19 -2.57 10.57
CA TYR A 114 10.32 -3.48 10.80
C TYR A 114 10.65 -3.60 12.29
N ILE A 115 10.78 -2.48 13.01
CA ILE A 115 11.05 -2.48 14.45
C ILE A 115 9.94 -3.21 15.22
N ALA A 116 8.68 -2.98 14.84
CA ALA A 116 7.53 -3.61 15.50
C ALA A 116 7.45 -5.13 15.23
N ILE A 117 7.82 -5.58 14.03
CA ILE A 117 7.65 -6.98 13.61
C ILE A 117 8.89 -7.85 13.80
N ALA A 118 10.09 -7.27 13.88
CA ALA A 118 11.32 -8.05 14.11
C ALA A 118 11.25 -8.95 15.36
N PRO A 119 10.66 -8.52 16.51
CA PRO A 119 10.44 -9.43 17.64
C PRO A 119 9.52 -10.60 17.33
N LEU A 120 8.51 -10.42 16.46
CA LEU A 120 7.59 -11.49 16.06
C LEU A 120 8.33 -12.62 15.35
N TYR A 121 9.32 -12.31 14.51
CA TYR A 121 10.14 -13.33 13.84
C TYR A 121 10.87 -14.23 14.84
N LEU A 122 11.35 -13.68 15.96
CA LEU A 122 11.99 -14.45 17.02
C LEU A 122 10.98 -15.31 17.80
N ILE A 123 9.86 -14.72 18.19
CA ILE A 123 8.82 -15.40 18.98
C ILE A 123 8.28 -16.60 18.20
N VAL A 124 7.86 -16.39 16.95
CA VAL A 124 7.18 -17.45 16.17
C VAL A 124 8.17 -18.54 15.77
N ASN A 125 9.45 -18.22 15.53
CA ASN A 125 10.48 -19.23 15.33
C ASN A 125 10.70 -20.11 16.58
N SER A 126 10.62 -19.53 17.78
CA SER A 126 10.80 -20.29 19.03
C SER A 126 9.60 -21.16 19.42
N MET A 127 8.40 -20.80 18.95
CA MET A 127 7.15 -21.49 19.30
C MET A 127 6.78 -22.65 18.37
N VAL A 128 7.27 -22.63 17.12
CA VAL A 128 6.91 -23.63 16.10
C VAL A 128 8.11 -24.53 15.81
N ILE A 129 8.02 -25.79 16.23
CA ILE A 129 9.12 -26.77 16.26
C ILE A 129 9.71 -27.06 14.87
N ASP A 130 8.94 -26.87 13.80
CA ASP A 130 9.34 -27.21 12.42
C ASP A 130 9.89 -26.02 11.60
N GLY A 131 10.08 -24.84 12.20
CA GLY A 131 10.60 -23.65 11.52
C GLY A 131 9.63 -22.98 10.53
N SER A 132 8.47 -23.58 10.27
CA SER A 132 7.39 -23.01 9.44
C SER A 132 6.77 -21.75 10.01
N GLY A 133 6.89 -21.54 11.32
CA GLY A 133 6.42 -20.36 12.01
C GLY A 133 7.03 -19.05 11.47
N ILE A 134 8.27 -19.09 10.98
CA ILE A 134 8.93 -17.92 10.36
C ILE A 134 8.12 -17.42 9.15
N LEU A 135 7.50 -18.32 8.37
CA LEU A 135 6.70 -17.94 7.19
C LEU A 135 5.45 -17.15 7.59
N ILE A 136 4.86 -17.43 8.75
CA ILE A 136 3.71 -16.68 9.27
C ILE A 136 4.13 -15.24 9.57
N ALA A 137 5.27 -15.05 10.24
CA ALA A 137 5.82 -13.72 10.51
C ALA A 137 6.18 -12.97 9.21
N TYR A 138 6.69 -13.70 8.20
CA TYR A 138 6.93 -13.16 6.86
C TYR A 138 5.66 -12.65 6.19
N ILE A 139 4.61 -13.47 6.11
CA ILE A 139 3.33 -13.09 5.50
C ILE A 139 2.72 -11.88 6.22
N ALA A 140 2.74 -11.88 7.55
CA ALA A 140 2.27 -10.74 8.35
C ALA A 140 3.04 -9.46 8.01
N HIS A 141 4.36 -9.54 7.83
CA HIS A 141 5.20 -8.41 7.44
C HIS A 141 4.80 -7.84 6.08
N VAL A 142 4.65 -8.70 5.08
CA VAL A 142 4.22 -8.29 3.74
C VAL A 142 2.83 -7.66 3.76
N LEU A 143 1.86 -8.31 4.42
CA LEU A 143 0.47 -7.84 4.50
C LEU A 143 0.35 -6.48 5.19
N LEU A 144 0.97 -6.32 6.36
CA LEU A 144 0.94 -5.06 7.10
C LEU A 144 1.68 -3.96 6.35
N ASN A 145 2.74 -4.31 5.61
CA ASN A 145 3.47 -3.35 4.81
C ASN A 145 2.62 -2.80 3.65
N ILE A 146 1.98 -3.66 2.87
CA ILE A 146 1.09 -3.25 1.77
C ILE A 146 -0.09 -2.45 2.31
N PHE A 147 -0.73 -2.94 3.38
CA PHE A 147 -1.86 -2.26 4.02
C PHE A 147 -1.52 -0.87 4.53
N GLY A 148 -0.42 -0.73 5.29
CA GLY A 148 -0.03 0.56 5.83
C GLY A 148 0.47 1.52 4.76
N LEU A 149 1.13 1.02 3.71
CA LEU A 149 1.49 1.83 2.54
C LEU A 149 0.23 2.44 1.90
N GLU A 150 -0.79 1.63 1.61
CA GLU A 150 -2.03 2.12 0.99
C GLU A 150 -2.72 3.19 1.85
N ILE A 151 -2.77 3.00 3.17
CA ILE A 151 -3.35 4.00 4.08
C ILE A 151 -2.57 5.31 4.04
N ILE A 152 -1.24 5.25 4.25
CA ILE A 152 -0.39 6.46 4.30
C ILE A 152 -0.50 7.25 3.01
N VAL A 153 -0.38 6.54 1.89
CA VAL A 153 -0.38 7.17 0.57
C VAL A 153 -1.72 7.81 0.29
N SER A 154 -2.81 7.16 0.68
CA SER A 154 -4.14 7.68 0.43
C SER A 154 -4.49 8.87 1.32
N ILE A 155 -4.09 8.87 2.59
CA ILE A 155 -4.27 10.01 3.49
C ILE A 155 -3.51 11.23 2.96
N LEU A 156 -2.25 11.04 2.53
CA LEU A 156 -1.40 12.15 2.08
C LEU A 156 -1.76 12.65 0.69
N SER A 157 -2.12 11.76 -0.22
CA SER A 157 -2.30 12.12 -1.62
C SER A 157 -3.75 12.45 -1.98
N ASN A 158 -4.72 11.92 -1.21
CA ASN A 158 -6.15 12.11 -1.45
C ASN A 158 -6.95 12.19 -0.13
N TYR A 159 -6.61 13.20 0.69
CA TYR A 159 -7.15 13.34 2.05
C TYR A 159 -8.70 13.33 2.11
N ARG A 160 -9.37 13.94 1.12
CA ARG A 160 -10.84 14.02 1.05
C ARG A 160 -11.51 12.66 0.87
N TYR A 161 -10.82 11.70 0.24
CA TYR A 161 -11.30 10.32 0.08
C TYR A 161 -10.43 9.33 0.88
N SER A 162 -9.84 9.81 1.98
CA SER A 162 -9.07 8.97 2.91
C SER A 162 -9.93 7.87 3.54
N LEU A 163 -11.20 8.17 3.89
CA LEU A 163 -12.14 7.16 4.41
C LEU A 163 -12.41 6.03 3.40
N LEU A 164 -12.65 6.36 2.13
CA LEU A 164 -12.80 5.36 1.06
C LEU A 164 -11.56 4.46 0.98
N SER A 165 -10.39 5.07 1.15
CA SER A 165 -9.12 4.37 1.09
C SER A 165 -8.87 3.48 2.30
N ILE A 166 -9.27 3.91 3.50
CA ILE A 166 -9.25 3.09 4.71
C ILE A 166 -10.17 1.89 4.55
N TYR A 167 -11.43 2.09 4.13
CA TYR A 167 -12.38 0.99 3.94
C TYR A 167 -11.91 -0.01 2.89
N SER A 168 -11.46 0.47 1.73
CA SER A 168 -10.92 -0.40 0.68
C SER A 168 -9.67 -1.15 1.14
N SER A 169 -8.78 -0.52 1.91
CA SER A 169 -7.59 -1.17 2.46
C SER A 169 -7.92 -2.24 3.51
N ILE A 170 -8.93 -2.03 4.36
CA ILE A 170 -9.37 -3.04 5.35
C ILE A 170 -9.95 -4.26 4.63
N VAL A 171 -10.85 -4.05 3.67
CA VAL A 171 -11.43 -5.15 2.88
C VAL A 171 -10.35 -5.90 2.10
N SER A 172 -9.43 -5.16 1.50
CA SER A 172 -8.26 -5.69 0.79
C SER A 172 -7.37 -6.53 1.70
N LEU A 173 -7.04 -6.05 2.90
CA LEU A 173 -6.27 -6.80 3.88
C LEU A 173 -6.95 -8.11 4.27
N ILE A 174 -8.25 -8.09 4.58
CA ILE A 174 -9.01 -9.29 4.98
C ILE A 174 -9.02 -10.33 3.87
N LEU A 175 -9.34 -9.92 2.63
CA LEU A 175 -9.39 -10.82 1.48
C LEU A 175 -8.01 -11.37 1.12
N THR A 176 -6.99 -10.51 1.11
CA THR A 176 -5.62 -10.92 0.80
C THR A 176 -5.10 -11.88 1.87
N ALA A 177 -5.30 -11.59 3.15
CA ALA A 177 -4.92 -12.47 4.25
C ALA A 177 -5.63 -13.83 4.16
N SER A 178 -6.92 -13.83 3.83
CA SER A 178 -7.70 -15.06 3.68
C SER A 178 -7.19 -15.92 2.53
N ILE A 179 -6.93 -15.32 1.36
CA ILE A 179 -6.38 -16.04 0.20
C ILE A 179 -4.98 -16.59 0.50
N LEU A 180 -4.09 -15.78 1.08
CA LEU A 180 -2.75 -16.23 1.43
C LEU A 180 -2.77 -17.34 2.49
N PHE A 181 -3.68 -17.27 3.46
CA PHE A 181 -3.84 -18.31 4.47
C PHE A 181 -4.30 -19.64 3.86
N LEU A 182 -5.25 -19.61 2.91
CA LEU A 182 -5.68 -20.81 2.18
C LEU A 182 -4.54 -21.42 1.37
N VAL A 183 -3.77 -20.60 0.65
CA VAL A 183 -2.59 -21.06 -0.10
C VAL A 183 -1.53 -21.62 0.83
N TYR A 184 -1.30 -20.99 1.98
CA TYR A 184 -0.36 -21.46 3.00
C TYR A 184 -0.73 -22.86 3.51
N ILE A 185 -2.00 -23.09 3.89
CA ILE A 185 -2.46 -24.42 4.36
C ILE A 185 -2.20 -25.49 3.31
N GLN A 186 -2.45 -25.19 2.02
CA GLN A 186 -2.28 -26.15 0.93
C GLN A 186 -0.81 -26.45 0.59
N THR A 187 0.10 -25.52 0.87
CA THR A 187 1.52 -25.61 0.47
C THR A 187 2.46 -25.99 1.62
N HIS A 188 1.98 -26.04 2.85
CA HIS A 188 2.78 -26.31 4.04
C HIS A 188 3.33 -27.75 4.14
N SER A 189 2.89 -28.70 3.31
CA SER A 189 3.23 -30.12 3.47
C SER A 189 4.69 -30.49 3.16
N ASP A 190 5.43 -29.68 2.39
CA ASP A 190 6.80 -30.01 1.97
C ASP A 190 7.80 -28.89 2.26
N SER A 191 8.77 -29.15 3.14
CA SER A 191 9.84 -28.21 3.51
C SER A 191 10.74 -27.78 2.33
N SER A 192 10.80 -28.59 1.26
CA SER A 192 11.56 -28.26 0.04
C SER A 192 10.94 -27.14 -0.79
N ASN A 193 9.65 -26.83 -0.59
CA ASN A 193 8.90 -25.81 -1.34
C ASN A 193 8.96 -24.41 -0.69
N ALA A 194 9.67 -24.25 0.43
CA ALA A 194 9.78 -23.00 1.17
C ALA A 194 10.14 -21.77 0.31
N LEU A 195 11.08 -21.94 -0.63
CA LEU A 195 11.50 -20.88 -1.56
C LEU A 195 10.39 -20.48 -2.54
N PHE A 196 9.64 -21.45 -3.05
CA PHE A 196 8.49 -21.20 -3.94
C PHE A 196 7.34 -20.53 -3.18
N VAL A 197 7.15 -20.90 -1.91
CA VAL A 197 6.17 -20.27 -1.02
C VAL A 197 6.56 -18.82 -0.71
N LEU A 198 7.82 -18.56 -0.36
CA LEU A 198 8.34 -17.19 -0.15
C LEU A 198 8.21 -16.32 -1.41
N LEU A 199 8.52 -16.87 -2.58
CA LEU A 199 8.46 -16.14 -3.85
C LEU A 199 7.01 -15.90 -4.33
N GLY A 200 6.14 -16.90 -4.19
CA GLY A 200 4.75 -16.83 -4.64
C GLY A 200 3.86 -15.98 -3.73
N LEU A 201 4.05 -16.04 -2.41
CA LEU A 201 3.14 -15.39 -1.47
C LEU A 201 3.24 -13.86 -1.49
N SER A 202 4.43 -13.28 -1.54
CA SER A 202 4.56 -11.81 -1.64
C SER A 202 4.02 -11.29 -2.96
N MET A 203 4.29 -11.98 -4.07
CA MET A 203 3.74 -11.63 -5.37
C MET A 203 2.21 -11.68 -5.35
N LEU A 204 1.63 -12.77 -4.84
CA LEU A 204 0.19 -12.93 -4.73
C LEU A 204 -0.42 -11.86 -3.81
N ALA A 205 0.25 -11.52 -2.70
CA ALA A 205 -0.18 -10.47 -1.79
C ALA A 205 -0.32 -9.12 -2.50
N PHE A 206 0.68 -8.70 -3.27
CA PHE A 206 0.62 -7.46 -4.04
C PHE A 206 -0.51 -7.47 -5.06
N ILE A 207 -0.64 -8.56 -5.84
CA ILE A 207 -1.67 -8.68 -6.89
C ILE A 207 -3.08 -8.56 -6.29
N VAL A 208 -3.39 -9.38 -5.29
CA VAL A 208 -4.73 -9.42 -4.69
C VAL A 208 -5.02 -8.09 -3.98
N ALA A 209 -4.07 -7.58 -3.21
CA ALA A 209 -4.30 -6.37 -2.42
C ALA A 209 -4.56 -5.15 -3.31
N ILE A 210 -3.71 -4.94 -4.34
CA ILE A 210 -3.86 -3.83 -5.27
C ILE A 210 -5.14 -3.98 -6.09
N PHE A 211 -5.44 -5.19 -6.58
CA PHE A 211 -6.68 -5.45 -7.30
C PHE A 211 -7.92 -5.06 -6.49
N VAL A 212 -8.05 -5.61 -5.27
CA VAL A 212 -9.22 -5.37 -4.43
C VAL A 212 -9.36 -3.89 -4.09
N THR A 213 -8.27 -3.22 -3.71
CA THR A 213 -8.30 -1.80 -3.36
C THR A 213 -8.78 -0.95 -4.55
N PHE A 214 -8.21 -1.14 -5.73
CA PHE A 214 -8.59 -0.38 -6.92
C PHE A 214 -9.97 -0.76 -7.46
N PHE A 215 -10.37 -2.02 -7.35
CA PHE A 215 -11.70 -2.47 -7.74
C PHE A 215 -12.79 -1.82 -6.88
N ILE A 216 -12.58 -1.70 -5.56
CA ILE A 216 -13.53 -1.00 -4.67
C ILE A 216 -13.61 0.49 -5.04
N ARG A 217 -12.47 1.14 -5.28
CA ARG A 217 -12.44 2.55 -5.72
C ARG A 217 -13.16 2.75 -7.06
N TYR A 218 -12.98 1.81 -7.99
CA TYR A 218 -13.72 1.79 -9.25
C TYR A 218 -15.22 1.66 -9.04
N CYS A 219 -15.68 0.72 -8.21
CA CYS A 219 -17.09 0.56 -7.87
C CYS A 219 -17.67 1.84 -7.26
N TYR A 220 -16.94 2.50 -6.37
CA TYR A 220 -17.34 3.80 -5.80
C TYR A 220 -17.48 4.87 -6.88
N TYR A 221 -16.45 5.03 -7.72
CA TYR A 221 -16.45 6.01 -8.80
C TYR A 221 -17.59 5.78 -9.81
N ARG A 222 -17.86 4.52 -10.18
CA ARG A 222 -18.98 4.17 -11.06
C ARG A 222 -20.34 4.44 -10.43
N SER A 223 -20.48 4.16 -9.14
CA SER A 223 -21.72 4.46 -8.39
C SER A 223 -21.97 5.97 -8.34
N TYR A 224 -20.91 6.76 -8.12
CA TYR A 224 -20.98 8.21 -8.13
C TYR A 224 -21.40 8.75 -9.51
N ILE A 225 -20.80 8.29 -10.62
CA ILE A 225 -21.21 8.74 -11.96
C ILE A 225 -22.67 8.38 -12.25
N ALA A 226 -23.12 7.19 -11.84
CA ALA A 226 -24.46 6.71 -12.13
C ALA A 226 -25.56 7.42 -11.32
N SER A 227 -25.27 7.79 -10.07
CA SER A 227 -26.26 8.35 -9.14
C SER A 227 -26.09 9.84 -8.88
N GLY A 228 -24.91 10.41 -9.11
CA GLY A 228 -24.52 11.75 -8.69
C GLY A 228 -24.31 11.91 -7.17
N TYR A 229 -24.46 10.84 -6.39
CA TYR A 229 -24.40 10.88 -4.93
C TYR A 229 -22.98 10.58 -4.39
N ASP A 230 -22.43 11.49 -3.59
CA ASP A 230 -21.09 11.36 -2.98
C ASP A 230 -21.14 11.40 -1.44
N PRO A 231 -21.54 10.29 -0.78
CA PRO A 231 -21.70 10.27 0.66
C PRO A 231 -20.39 10.56 1.41
N ILE A 232 -19.24 10.09 0.89
CA ILE A 232 -17.95 10.31 1.54
C ILE A 232 -17.50 11.76 1.35
N GLY A 233 -17.65 12.31 0.15
CA GLY A 233 -17.33 13.70 -0.13
C GLY A 233 -18.21 14.68 0.68
N ASP A 234 -19.49 14.34 0.89
CA ASP A 234 -20.44 15.14 1.67
C ASP A 234 -20.04 15.24 3.15
N VAL A 235 -19.61 14.12 3.76
CA VAL A 235 -19.12 14.11 5.15
C VAL A 235 -17.93 15.05 5.32
N PHE A 236 -16.96 15.01 4.40
CA PHE A 236 -15.82 15.92 4.47
C PHE A 236 -16.21 17.37 4.21
N ALA A 237 -17.13 17.63 3.28
CA ALA A 237 -17.63 18.97 3.02
C ALA A 237 -18.38 19.55 4.23
N GLN A 238 -19.05 18.71 5.01
CA GLN A 238 -19.65 19.12 6.28
C GLN A 238 -18.59 19.47 7.32
N VAL A 239 -17.62 18.58 7.55
CA VAL A 239 -16.52 18.81 8.51
C VAL A 239 -15.73 20.09 8.18
N GLU A 240 -15.45 20.34 6.90
CA GLU A 240 -14.74 21.55 6.47
C GLU A 240 -15.55 22.83 6.71
N ARG A 241 -16.87 22.78 6.46
CA ARG A 241 -17.76 23.90 6.75
C ARG A 241 -17.82 24.20 8.25
N ASP A 242 -17.94 23.17 9.07
CA ASP A 242 -18.01 23.31 10.54
C ASP A 242 -16.70 23.87 11.10
N ALA A 243 -15.55 23.40 10.60
CA ALA A 243 -14.23 23.92 10.98
C ALA A 243 -14.09 25.42 10.64
N LYS A 244 -14.43 25.83 9.41
CA LYS A 244 -14.38 27.24 8.96
C LYS A 244 -15.32 28.15 9.74
N LEU A 245 -16.49 27.65 10.16
CA LEU A 245 -17.41 28.41 11.01
C LEU A 245 -16.82 28.63 12.40
N SER A 246 -16.22 27.60 12.99
CA SER A 246 -15.57 27.70 14.30
C SER A 246 -14.40 28.69 14.31
N GLU A 247 -13.56 28.68 13.27
CA GLU A 247 -12.44 29.63 13.12
C GLU A 247 -12.94 31.08 13.08
N LYS A 248 -13.97 31.35 12.27
CA LYS A 248 -14.57 32.68 12.18
C LYS A 248 -15.20 33.15 13.48
N GLU A 249 -15.75 32.23 14.28
CA GLU A 249 -16.32 32.55 15.59
C GLU A 249 -15.22 32.89 16.61
N VAL A 250 -14.11 32.15 16.59
CA VAL A 250 -12.92 32.44 17.40
C VAL A 250 -12.29 33.78 17.00
N GLU A 251 -12.13 34.06 15.72
CA GLU A 251 -11.63 35.35 15.24
C GLU A 251 -12.52 36.51 15.72
N LYS A 252 -13.85 36.39 15.58
CA LYS A 252 -14.78 37.40 16.08
C LYS A 252 -14.63 37.64 17.58
N GLN A 253 -14.42 36.61 18.38
CA GLN A 253 -14.23 36.75 19.83
C GLN A 253 -12.88 37.39 20.20
N LEU A 254 -11.83 37.14 19.42
CA LEU A 254 -10.50 37.72 19.64
C LEU A 254 -10.42 39.19 19.23
N PHE A 255 -11.10 39.59 18.15
CA PHE A 255 -11.09 40.96 17.63
C PHE A 255 -12.23 41.85 18.14
N ALA A 256 -13.18 41.31 18.91
CA ALA A 256 -14.22 42.08 19.59
C ALA A 256 -13.82 42.56 21.01
N LYS A 257 -12.59 42.26 21.44
CA LYS A 257 -11.95 42.83 22.64
C LYS A 257 -10.98 43.93 22.26
#